data_AF-A0A2K9LJY0-F1
#
_entry.id   AF-A0A2K9LJY0-F1
#
_cell.length_a   1.000
_cell.length_b   1.000
_cell.length_c   1.000
_cell.angle_alpha   90.00
_cell.angle_beta   90.00
_cell.angle_gamma   90.00
#
_symmetry.space_group_name_H-M   'P 1'
#
loop_
_entity.id
_entity.type
_entity.pdbx_description
1 polymer ?
#
loop_
_entity_poly.entity_id
_entity_poly.type
_entity_poly.pdbx_seq_one_letter_code
_entity_poly.pdbx_strand_id
1 'polypeptide(L)' 'MIKKLAVFIVAFLVVSFLYFSLVYLIGLLLQEMGIALYDSESDQQRNFNVVLGVWLAVSVGAGVWRIKKNS' A
#
# COMPACT_ATOMS: atom_id res chain seq x y z
N MET A 1 -7.44 1.35 25.68
CA MET A 1 -7.42 2.15 24.43
C MET A 1 -6.05 2.16 23.77
N ILE A 2 -4.97 2.50 24.50
CA ILE A 2 -3.59 2.55 23.98
C ILE A 2 -3.15 1.23 23.30
N LYS A 3 -3.44 0.07 23.89
CA LYS A 3 -3.13 -1.24 23.29
C LYS A 3 -3.77 -1.46 21.91
N LYS A 4 -5.02 -1.03 21.72
CA LYS A 4 -5.74 -1.17 20.43
C LYS A 4 -5.14 -0.24 19.37
N LEU A 5 -4.78 0.99 19.77
CA LEU A 5 -4.10 1.94 18.89
C LEU A 5 -2.73 1.41 18.45
N ALA A 6 -1.94 0.86 19.38
CA ALA A 6 -0.64 0.26 19.04
C ALA A 6 -0.78 -0.91 18.05
N VAL A 7 -1.75 -1.80 18.27
CA VAL A 7 -2.04 -2.91 17.34
C VAL A 7 -2.43 -2.40 15.95
N PHE A 8 -3.25 -1.34 15.88
CA PHE A 8 -3.63 -0.70 14.62
C PHE A 8 -2.41 -0.14 13.90
N ILE A 9 -1.59 0.66 14.58
CA ILE A 9 -0.40 1.31 13.99
C ILE A 9 0.56 0.25 13.46
N VAL A 10 0.84 -0.80 14.24
CA VAL A 10 1.73 -1.88 13.78
C VAL A 10 1.17 -2.57 12.55
N ALA A 11 -0.12 -2.94 12.56
CA ALA A 11 -0.75 -3.58 11.40
C ALA A 11 -0.75 -2.66 10.16
N PHE A 12 -1.07 -1.38 10.34
CA PHE A 12 -1.04 -0.36 9.29
C PHE A 12 0.37 -0.25 8.69
N LEU A 13 1.40 -0.12 9.51
CA LEU A 13 2.79 0.03 9.05
C LEU A 13 3.30 -1.22 8.34
N VAL A 14 3.02 -2.41 8.88
CA VAL A 14 3.42 -3.68 8.25
C VAL A 14 2.77 -3.82 6.88
N VAL A 15 1.46 -3.58 6.77
CA VAL A 15 0.75 -3.68 5.48
C VAL A 15 1.17 -2.59 4.51
N SER A 16 1.44 -1.37 5.01
CA SER A 16 2.00 -0.28 4.21
C SER A 16 3.33 -0.68 3.58
N PHE A 17 4.25 -1.20 4.39
CA PHE A 17 5.56 -1.64 3.93
C PHE A 17 5.43 -2.74 2.88
N LEU A 18 4.65 -3.79 3.17
CA LEU A 18 4.44 -4.90 2.24
C LEU A 18 3.81 -4.44 0.92
N TYR A 19 2.84 -3.52 0.98
CA TYR A 19 2.18 -2.98 -0.21
C TYR A 19 3.16 -2.20 -1.09
N PHE A 20 3.94 -1.27 -0.53
CA PHE A 20 4.93 -0.52 -1.30
C PHE A 20 6.03 -1.41 -1.86
N SER A 21 6.53 -2.39 -1.09
CA SER A 21 7.49 -3.36 -1.59
C SER A 21 6.92 -4.17 -2.77
N LEU A 22 5.66 -4.60 -2.70
CA LEU A 22 5.01 -5.34 -3.78
C LEU A 22 4.85 -4.49 -5.04
N VAL A 23 4.34 -3.27 -4.91
CA VAL A 23 4.18 -2.34 -6.04
C VAL A 23 5.54 -2.03 -6.68
N TYR A 24 6.58 -1.82 -5.87
CA TYR A 24 7.93 -1.58 -6.36
C TYR A 24 8.49 -2.78 -7.13
N LEU A 25 8.37 -4.00 -6.59
CA LEU A 25 8.81 -5.23 -7.26
C LEU A 25 8.07 -5.47 -8.56
N ILE A 26 6.75 -5.22 -8.60
CA ILE A 26 5.97 -5.30 -9.85
C ILE A 26 6.48 -4.27 -10.86
N GLY A 27 6.72 -3.03 -10.42
CA GLY A 27 7.28 -1.99 -11.28
C GLY A 27 8.63 -2.39 -11.89
N LEU A 28 9.53 -2.94 -11.08
CA LEU A 28 10.81 -3.47 -11.54
C LEU A 28 10.63 -4.60 -12.57
N LEU A 29 9.76 -5.57 -12.30
CA LEU A 29 9.51 -6.68 -13.23
C LEU A 29 8.98 -6.20 -14.58
N LEU A 30 8.02 -5.27 -14.57
CA LEU A 30 7.47 -4.68 -15.78
C LEU A 30 8.53 -3.91 -16.57
N GLN A 31 9.40 -3.18 -15.87
CA GLN A 31 10.53 -2.47 -16.49
C GLN A 31 11.52 -3.45 -17.16
N GLU A 32 11.88 -4.54 -16.48
CA GLU A 32 12.76 -5.58 -17.05
C GLU A 32 12.14 -6.28 -18.27
N MET A 33 10.80 -6.35 -18.34
CA MET A 33 10.07 -6.84 -19.52
C MET A 33 9.98 -5.83 -20.67
N GLY A 34 10.55 -4.63 -20.52
CA GLY A 34 10.49 -3.56 -21.52
C GLY A 34 9.11 -2.90 -21.63
N ILE A 35 8.25 -3.07 -20.62
CA ILE A 35 6.92 -2.45 -20.60
C ILE A 35 7.06 -1.01 -20.11
N ALA A 36 6.69 -0.06 -20.97
CA ALA A 36 6.57 1.35 -20.58
C ALA A 36 5.45 1.50 -19.53
N LEU A 37 5.81 1.93 -18.32
CA LEU A 37 4.86 2.08 -17.21
C LEU A 37 4.00 3.35 -17.34
N TYR A 38 4.55 4.39 -17.97
CA TYR A 38 3.92 5.70 -18.11
C TYR A 38 4.32 6.32 -19.45
N ASP A 39 3.34 6.86 -20.16
CA ASP A 39 3.58 7.58 -21.42
C ASP A 39 3.81 9.09 -21.20
N SER A 40 3.40 9.60 -20.03
CA SER A 40 3.50 11.01 -19.67
C SER A 40 3.62 11.23 -18.16
N GLU A 41 4.05 12.43 -17.75
CA GLU A 41 4.08 12.81 -16.33
C GLU A 41 2.69 12.80 -15.68
N SER A 42 1.66 13.18 -16.44
CA SER A 42 0.27 13.18 -15.93
C SER A 42 -0.23 11.75 -15.68
N ASP A 43 0.17 10.77 -16.51
CA ASP A 43 -0.12 9.35 -16.27
C ASP A 43 0.59 8.83 -15.02
N GLN A 44 1.84 9.24 -14.80
CA GLN A 44 2.57 8.92 -13.58
C GLN A 44 1.87 9.47 -12.33
N GLN A 45 1.42 10.72 -12.35
CA GLN A 45 0.70 11.33 -11.22
C GLN A 45 -0.64 10.65 -10.96
N ARG A 46 -1.40 10.32 -12.02
CA ARG A 46 -2.67 9.58 -11.90
C ARG A 46 -2.45 8.21 -11.26
N ASN A 47 -1.48 7.46 -11.74
CA ASN A 47 -1.17 6.12 -11.22
C ASN A 47 -0.67 6.19 -9.77
N PHE A 48 0.15 7.19 -9.43
CA PHE A 48 0.57 7.44 -8.05
C PHE A 48 -0.62 7.69 -7.11
N ASN A 49 -1.58 8.52 -7.54
CA ASN A 49 -2.79 8.78 -6.75
C ASN A 49 -3.65 7.52 -6.56
N VAL A 50 -3.78 6.67 -7.59
CA VAL A 50 -4.47 5.38 -7.49
C VAL A 50 -3.75 4.47 -6.48
N VAL A 51 -2.41 4.36 -6.60
CA VAL A 51 -1.60 3.56 -5.68
C VAL A 51 -1.76 4.02 -4.24
N LEU A 52 -1.75 5.35 -3.98
CA LEU A 52 -1.99 5.92 -2.65
C LEU A 52 -3.39 5.62 -2.12
N GLY A 53 -4.42 5.75 -2.96
CA GLY A 53 -5.81 5.46 -2.55
C GLY A 53 -5.99 4.01 -2.13
N VAL A 54 -5.48 3.07 -2.93
CA VAL A 54 -5.52 1.64 -2.63
C VAL A 54 -4.67 1.30 -1.40
N TRP A 55 -3.45 1.85 -1.31
CA TRP A 55 -2.58 1.70 -0.14
C TRP A 55 -3.29 2.07 1.15
N LEU A 56 -3.91 3.25 1.19
CA LEU A 56 -4.58 3.76 2.38
C LEU A 56 -5.76 2.87 2.76
N ALA A 57 -6.61 2.50 1.80
CA ALA A 57 -7.77 1.64 2.04
C ALA A 57 -7.36 0.28 2.61
N VAL A 58 -6.35 -0.37 2.02
CA VAL A 58 -5.86 -1.68 2.45
C VAL A 58 -5.18 -1.60 3.83
N SER A 59 -4.36 -0.58 4.06
CA SER A 59 -3.62 -0.43 5.34
C SER A 59 -4.55 -0.09 6.50
N VAL A 60 -5.54 0.79 6.29
CA VAL A 60 -6.59 1.07 7.28
C VAL A 60 -7.46 -0.15 7.52
N GLY A 61 -7.89 -0.84 6.46
CA GLY A 61 -8.68 -2.06 6.55
C GLY A 61 -7.99 -3.15 7.37
N ALA A 62 -6.68 -3.35 7.16
CA ALA A 62 -5.87 -4.28 7.93
C ALA A 62 -5.79 -3.90 9.42
N GLY A 63 -5.58 -2.61 9.72
CA GLY A 63 -5.55 -2.11 11.08
C GLY A 63 -6.88 -2.35 11.82
N VAL A 64 -8.01 -2.02 11.17
CA VAL A 64 -9.36 -2.22 11.72
C VAL A 64 -9.65 -3.71 11.94
N TRP A 65 -9.36 -4.55 10.94
CA TRP A 65 -9.54 -5.99 11.04
C TRP A 65 -8.71 -6.60 12.19
N ARG A 66 -7.47 -6.15 12.38
CA ARG A 66 -6.59 -6.64 13.44
C ARG A 66 -7.08 -6.22 14.84
N ILE A 67 -7.59 -5.01 15.01
CA ILE A 67 -8.25 -4.60 16.27
C ILE A 67 -9.44 -5.53 16.56
N LYS A 68 -10.31 -5.77 15.57
CA LYS A 68 -11.52 -6.58 15.74
C LYS A 68 -11.19 -8.02 16.12
N LYS A 69 -10.14 -8.60 15.53
CA LYS A 69 -9.66 -9.96 15.85
C LYS A 69 -9.07 -10.10 17.26
N ASN A 70 -8.54 -9.01 17.82
CA ASN A 70 -7.90 -8.99 19.15
C ASN A 70 -8.83 -8.43 20.26
N SER A 71 -10.09 -8.13 19.94
CA SER A 71 -11.12 -7.69 20.89
C SER A 71 -12.01 -8.86 21.28
#